data_AF-A0A0D2NMQ8-F1
#
_entry.id   AF-A0A0D2NMQ8-F1
#
_cell.length_a   1.000
_cell.length_b   1.000
_cell.length_c   1.000
_cell.angle_alpha   90.00
_cell.angle_beta   90.00
_cell.angle_gamma   90.00
#
_symmetry.space_group_name_H-M   'P 1'
#
loop_
_entity.id
_entity.type
_entity.pdbx_description
1 polymer ?
#
loop_
_entity_poly.entity_id
_entity_poly.type
_entity_poly.pdbx_seq_one_letter_code
_entity_poly.pdbx_strand_id
1 'polypeptide(L)'
;MNGMANIAAREGAVMHGVAHLVTPQMFEVLAKIESVYNYTLVTCRPYDDSAPPVQARAFIVPLETIAAHKRHLEERGQSTLELPSERYIRIITEGLRHFGAAPSWIARIEAQPFNPARPRAQWLTAPEAPRSNGEALPLFTLAQLAEHKGRLPAYYACGRKVLRALAPGGHPFSSIYKMLSGTQSVLFMCSVLYDPSLPPVEGPDDVQEVHVAWAEDLAMETALKYDFKLEVVGYLADGEVAHGEGGVRK
;
A
#
# COMPACT_ATOMS: atom_id res chain seq x y z
N MET A 1 9.98 -0.91 -8.91
CA MET A 1 8.64 -0.91 -8.27
C MET A 1 8.14 -2.36 -8.18
N ASN A 2 7.08 -2.70 -7.45
CA ASN A 2 6.39 -3.97 -7.79
C ASN A 2 5.66 -3.71 -9.11
N GLY A 3 5.44 -4.71 -9.98
CA GLY A 3 4.84 -4.46 -11.29
C GLY A 3 3.47 -3.80 -11.19
N MET A 4 3.41 -2.47 -11.31
CA MET A 4 2.17 -1.69 -11.26
C MET A 4 1.58 -1.60 -12.67
N ALA A 5 0.26 -1.48 -12.76
CA ALA A 5 -0.40 -1.29 -14.04
C ALA A 5 0.02 0.04 -14.66
N ASN A 6 0.25 0.02 -15.98
CA ASN A 6 0.41 1.22 -16.78
C ASN A 6 -0.33 1.02 -18.10
N ILE A 7 -0.69 2.13 -18.74
CA ILE A 7 -1.34 2.13 -20.04
C ILE A 7 -0.49 2.89 -21.04
N ALA A 8 -0.46 2.41 -22.28
CA ALA A 8 0.25 3.05 -23.37
C ALA A 8 -0.54 2.91 -24.66
N ALA A 9 -0.47 3.92 -25.51
CA ALA A 9 -1.10 3.89 -26.82
C ALA A 9 -0.44 2.79 -27.67
N ARG A 10 -1.26 1.90 -28.21
CA ARG A 10 -0.85 0.86 -29.15
C ARG A 10 -1.99 0.62 -30.13
N GLU A 11 -1.69 0.74 -31.41
CA GLU A 11 -2.68 0.54 -32.46
C GLU A 11 -3.29 -0.87 -32.39
N GLY A 12 -4.61 -0.95 -32.54
CA GLY A 12 -5.39 -2.19 -32.43
C GLY A 12 -5.49 -2.78 -31.02
N ALA A 13 -4.79 -2.23 -30.02
CA ALA A 13 -4.91 -2.69 -28.65
C ALA A 13 -6.17 -2.13 -27.98
N VAL A 14 -6.79 -2.95 -27.14
CA VAL A 14 -7.95 -2.59 -26.34
C VAL A 14 -7.60 -2.77 -24.88
N MET A 15 -8.08 -1.85 -24.04
CA MET A 15 -8.07 -1.96 -22.59
C MET A 15 -9.44 -1.64 -22.04
N HIS A 16 -9.87 -2.41 -21.03
CA HIS A 16 -11.09 -2.17 -20.31
C HIS A 16 -10.76 -1.62 -18.91
N GLY A 17 -11.63 -0.78 -18.39
CA GLY A 17 -11.47 -0.15 -17.08
C GLY A 17 -12.79 0.45 -16.59
N VAL A 18 -12.72 1.19 -15.48
CA VAL A 18 -13.86 1.85 -14.86
C VAL A 18 -13.64 3.35 -14.89
N ALA A 19 -14.61 4.10 -15.42
CA ALA A 19 -14.58 5.56 -15.39
C ALA A 19 -15.35 6.06 -14.15
N HIS A 20 -14.64 6.68 -13.21
CA HIS A 20 -15.25 7.25 -12.01
C HIS A 20 -15.58 8.73 -12.22
N LEU A 21 -16.78 9.14 -11.84
CA LEU A 21 -17.13 10.55 -11.70
C LEU A 21 -16.61 11.06 -10.35
N VAL A 22 -15.71 12.04 -10.38
CA VAL A 22 -15.09 12.62 -9.19
C VAL A 22 -15.22 14.14 -9.19
N THR A 23 -15.25 14.75 -8.02
CA THR A 23 -15.20 16.21 -7.90
C THR A 23 -13.80 16.75 -8.20
N PRO A 24 -13.64 18.04 -8.54
CA PRO A 24 -12.33 18.66 -8.69
C PRO A 24 -11.43 18.47 -7.47
N GLN A 25 -11.97 18.62 -6.26
CA GLN A 25 -11.24 18.44 -5.00
C GLN A 25 -10.77 17.00 -4.81
N MET A 26 -11.62 16.01 -5.14
CA MET A 26 -11.22 14.60 -5.13
C MET A 26 -10.10 14.33 -6.14
N PHE A 27 -10.18 14.93 -7.33
CA PHE A 27 -9.14 14.77 -8.34
C PHE A 27 -7.81 15.39 -7.90
N GLU A 28 -7.81 16.54 -7.21
CA GLU A 28 -6.60 17.14 -6.63
C GLU A 28 -5.96 16.22 -5.59
N VAL A 29 -6.77 15.58 -4.73
CA VAL A 29 -6.29 14.58 -3.78
C VAL A 29 -5.68 13.38 -4.50
N LEU A 30 -6.35 12.85 -5.52
CA LEU A 30 -5.84 11.73 -6.33
C LEU A 30 -4.53 12.10 -7.03
N ALA A 31 -4.43 13.29 -7.64
CA ALA A 31 -3.22 13.76 -8.29
C ALA A 31 -2.05 13.93 -7.31
N LYS A 32 -2.33 14.28 -6.05
CA LYS A 32 -1.31 14.35 -5.00
C LYS A 32 -0.84 12.96 -4.56
N ILE A 33 -1.75 11.99 -4.44
CA ILE A 33 -1.42 10.59 -4.14
C ILE A 33 -0.59 10.00 -5.27
N GLU A 34 -1.04 10.18 -6.51
CA GLU A 34 -0.41 9.69 -7.73
C GLU A 34 0.66 10.66 -8.26
N SER A 35 1.30 11.45 -7.39
CA SER A 35 2.25 12.52 -7.79
C SER A 35 3.47 12.05 -8.59
N VAL A 36 3.70 10.73 -8.65
CA VAL A 36 4.74 10.10 -9.48
C VAL A 36 4.27 9.77 -10.90
N TYR A 37 2.98 9.88 -11.18
CA TYR A 37 2.37 9.64 -12.48
C TYR A 37 2.03 10.96 -13.18
N ASN A 38 2.10 10.95 -14.50
CA ASN A 38 1.43 11.95 -15.33
C ASN A 38 -0.03 11.52 -15.53
N TYR A 39 -0.86 12.38 -16.12
CA TYR A 39 -2.16 11.95 -16.62
C TYR A 39 -2.30 12.30 -18.10
N THR A 40 -3.11 11.50 -18.79
CA THR A 40 -3.50 11.74 -20.18
C THR A 40 -5.02 11.71 -20.31
N LEU A 41 -5.53 12.35 -21.36
CA LEU A 41 -6.94 12.27 -21.72
C LEU A 41 -7.16 11.03 -22.58
N VAL A 42 -8.17 10.24 -22.20
CA VAL A 42 -8.58 9.04 -22.92
C VAL A 42 -10.06 9.13 -23.28
N THR A 43 -10.39 8.56 -24.44
CA THR A 43 -11.79 8.39 -24.85
C THR A 43 -12.23 6.97 -24.48
N CYS A 44 -13.19 6.88 -23.57
CA CYS A 44 -13.76 5.61 -23.11
C CYS A 44 -15.07 5.34 -23.86
N ARG A 45 -15.28 4.10 -24.29
CA ARG A 45 -16.56 3.63 -24.82
C ARG A 45 -17.26 2.80 -23.74
N PRO A 46 -18.46 3.21 -23.27
CA PRO A 46 -19.24 2.39 -22.36
C PRO A 46 -19.57 1.02 -22.97
N TYR A 47 -19.84 0.01 -22.13
CA TYR A 47 -20.36 -1.28 -22.61
C TYR A 47 -21.81 -1.23 -23.08
N ASP A 48 -22.56 -0.23 -22.60
CA ASP A 48 -23.84 0.11 -23.18
C ASP A 48 -23.61 0.87 -24.48
N ASP A 49 -23.80 0.20 -25.62
CA ASP A 49 -23.61 0.78 -26.95
C ASP A 49 -24.54 1.97 -27.23
N SER A 50 -25.60 2.15 -26.44
CA SER A 50 -26.48 3.32 -26.53
C SER A 50 -25.91 4.56 -25.84
N ALA A 51 -24.95 4.38 -24.92
CA ALA A 51 -24.33 5.47 -24.19
C ALA A 51 -23.21 6.13 -25.01
N PRO A 52 -23.11 7.48 -25.01
CA PRO A 52 -22.08 8.17 -25.76
C PRO A 52 -20.68 7.91 -25.17
N PRO A 53 -19.61 8.00 -25.99
CA PRO A 53 -18.25 7.99 -25.48
C PRO A 53 -18.00 9.08 -24.44
N VAL A 54 -17.18 8.75 -23.44
CA VAL A 54 -16.84 9.63 -22.32
C VAL A 54 -15.36 10.00 -22.38
N GLN A 55 -15.03 11.27 -22.12
CA GLN A 55 -13.64 11.68 -21.89
C GLN A 55 -13.28 11.45 -20.42
N ALA A 56 -12.14 10.81 -20.17
CA ALA A 56 -11.64 10.57 -18.83
C ALA A 56 -10.15 10.93 -18.74
N ARG A 57 -9.67 11.15 -17.51
CA ARG A 57 -8.24 11.27 -17.21
C ARG A 57 -7.73 9.94 -16.69
N ALA A 58 -6.63 9.46 -17.24
CA ALA A 58 -5.96 8.25 -16.79
C ALA A 58 -4.54 8.58 -16.34
N PHE A 59 -4.14 8.07 -15.16
CA PHE A 59 -2.77 8.18 -14.67
C PHE A 59 -1.86 7.21 -15.42
N ILE A 60 -0.70 7.71 -15.86
CA ILE A 60 0.27 6.96 -16.65
C ILE A 60 1.69 7.26 -16.18
N VAL A 61 2.55 6.25 -16.28
CA VAL A 61 4.01 6.47 -16.29
C VAL A 61 4.44 6.56 -17.75
N PRO A 62 5.10 7.66 -18.17
CA PRO A 62 5.63 7.75 -19.52
C PRO A 62 6.58 6.60 -19.85
N LEU A 63 6.55 6.11 -21.09
CA LEU A 63 7.32 4.94 -21.50
C LEU A 63 8.83 5.16 -21.38
N GLU A 64 9.28 6.39 -21.63
CA GLU A 64 10.66 6.83 -21.44
C GLU A 64 11.10 6.75 -19.98
N THR A 65 10.22 7.08 -19.03
CA THR A 65 10.47 6.95 -17.60
C THR A 65 10.58 5.50 -17.19
N ILE A 66 9.69 4.63 -17.70
CA ILE A 66 9.77 3.18 -17.48
C ILE A 66 11.09 2.63 -18.05
N ALA A 67 11.45 3.01 -19.28
CA ALA A 67 12.68 2.55 -19.93
C ALA A 67 13.93 3.02 -19.17
N ALA A 68 13.96 4.27 -18.70
CA ALA A 68 15.06 4.80 -17.90
C ALA A 68 15.20 4.06 -16.56
N HIS A 69 14.08 3.78 -15.88
CA HIS A 69 14.09 3.00 -14.64
C HIS A 69 14.63 1.58 -14.87
N LYS A 70 14.17 0.90 -15.92
CA LYS A 70 14.67 -0.43 -16.29
C LYS A 70 16.17 -0.44 -16.53
N ARG A 71 16.69 0.50 -17.35
CA ARG A 71 18.15 0.62 -17.57
C ARG A 71 18.92 0.83 -16.26
N HIS A 72 18.42 1.70 -15.39
CA HIS A 72 19.06 1.93 -14.09
C HIS A 72 19.13 0.66 -13.22
N LEU A 73 18.09 -0.17 -13.23
CA LEU A 73 18.09 -1.45 -12.51
C LEU A 73 19.08 -2.45 -13.14
N GLU A 74 19.13 -2.53 -14.47
CA GLU A 74 20.05 -3.40 -15.21
C GLU A 74 21.51 -3.04 -14.92
N GLU A 75 21.85 -1.75 -14.92
CA GLU A 75 23.18 -1.24 -14.58
C GLU A 75 23.63 -1.61 -13.16
N ARG A 76 22.67 -1.86 -12.25
CA ARG A 76 22.92 -2.30 -10.87
C ARG A 76 22.85 -3.82 -10.70
N GLY A 77 22.74 -4.57 -11.79
CA GLY A 77 22.63 -6.04 -11.76
C GLY A 77 21.31 -6.54 -11.15
N GLN A 78 20.27 -5.71 -11.12
CA GLN A 78 18.96 -6.05 -10.58
C GLN A 78 18.05 -6.58 -11.70
N SER A 79 17.21 -7.57 -11.37
CA SER A 79 16.22 -8.10 -12.32
C SER A 79 15.23 -7.03 -12.74
N THR A 80 14.95 -6.92 -14.03
CA THR A 80 13.96 -5.99 -14.60
C THR A 80 12.56 -6.56 -14.72
N LEU A 81 12.39 -7.85 -14.44
CA LEU A 81 11.07 -8.48 -14.48
C LEU A 81 10.32 -8.17 -13.17
N GLU A 82 9.70 -6.99 -13.15
CA GLU A 82 8.81 -6.59 -12.06
C GLU A 82 7.40 -7.13 -12.35
N LEU A 83 7.13 -8.37 -11.93
CA LEU A 83 5.77 -8.91 -11.98
C LEU A 83 4.87 -8.20 -10.94
N PRO A 84 3.57 -8.02 -11.22
CA PRO A 84 2.60 -7.60 -10.21
C PRO A 84 2.56 -8.61 -9.07
N SER A 85 2.16 -8.18 -7.87
CA SER A 85 1.85 -9.13 -6.81
C SER A 85 0.49 -9.78 -7.03
N GLU A 86 0.30 -10.99 -6.50
CA GLU A 86 -1.01 -11.66 -6.50
C GLU A 86 -2.10 -10.78 -5.87
N ARG A 87 -1.78 -10.12 -4.75
CA ARG A 87 -2.67 -9.13 -4.11
C ARG A 87 -3.12 -8.06 -5.11
N TYR A 88 -2.20 -7.50 -5.90
CA TYR A 88 -2.53 -6.46 -6.86
C TYR A 88 -3.44 -6.95 -7.98
N ILE A 89 -3.19 -8.15 -8.52
CA ILE A 89 -4.08 -8.78 -9.51
C ILE A 89 -5.49 -8.97 -8.94
N ARG A 90 -5.61 -9.49 -7.72
CA ARG A 90 -6.92 -9.69 -7.05
C ARG A 90 -7.69 -8.38 -6.85
N ILE A 91 -7.01 -7.32 -6.41
CA ILE A 91 -7.63 -5.99 -6.25
C ILE A 91 -8.20 -5.49 -7.59
N ILE A 92 -7.42 -5.60 -8.67
CA ILE A 92 -7.88 -5.18 -10.00
C ILE A 92 -9.08 -6.00 -10.45
N THR A 93 -9.02 -7.33 -10.33
CA THR A 93 -10.07 -8.21 -10.85
C THR A 93 -11.35 -8.13 -10.03
N GLU A 94 -11.26 -7.92 -8.71
CA GLU A 94 -12.41 -7.65 -7.85
C GLU A 94 -13.07 -6.32 -8.20
N GLY A 95 -12.30 -5.25 -8.38
CA GLY A 95 -12.84 -3.96 -8.83
C GLY A 95 -13.52 -4.05 -10.19
N LEU A 96 -12.87 -4.70 -11.16
CA LEU A 96 -13.45 -4.95 -12.48
C LEU A 96 -14.76 -5.74 -12.38
N ARG A 97 -14.81 -6.78 -11.54
CA ARG A 97 -16.02 -7.60 -11.32
C ARG A 97 -17.14 -6.78 -10.66
N HIS A 98 -16.81 -6.01 -9.64
CA HIS A 98 -17.77 -5.17 -8.91
C HIS A 98 -18.47 -4.17 -9.83
N PHE A 99 -17.74 -3.56 -10.76
CA PHE A 99 -18.29 -2.58 -11.73
C PHE A 99 -18.77 -3.20 -13.05
N GLY A 100 -18.89 -4.52 -13.14
CA GLY A 100 -19.49 -5.19 -14.29
C GLY A 100 -18.62 -5.21 -15.56
N ALA A 101 -17.30 -5.29 -15.42
CA ALA A 101 -16.41 -5.50 -16.55
C ALA A 101 -16.67 -6.82 -17.27
N ALA A 102 -16.37 -6.87 -18.58
CA ALA A 102 -16.55 -8.05 -19.39
C ALA A 102 -15.83 -9.29 -18.78
N PRO A 103 -16.51 -10.44 -18.59
CA PRO A 103 -15.91 -11.61 -17.97
C PRO A 103 -14.65 -12.12 -18.67
N SER A 104 -14.61 -12.03 -20.01
CA SER A 104 -13.44 -12.40 -20.81
C SER A 104 -12.23 -11.50 -20.54
N TRP A 105 -12.46 -10.21 -20.23
CA TRP A 105 -11.39 -9.30 -19.84
C TRP A 105 -10.86 -9.62 -18.44
N ILE A 106 -11.76 -9.89 -17.49
CA ILE A 106 -11.38 -10.29 -16.12
C ILE A 106 -10.51 -11.55 -16.16
N ALA A 107 -10.94 -12.58 -16.89
CA ALA A 107 -10.18 -13.82 -17.05
C ALA A 107 -8.78 -13.58 -17.65
N ARG A 108 -8.64 -12.62 -18.59
CA ARG A 108 -7.34 -12.23 -19.16
C ARG A 108 -6.41 -11.59 -18.12
N ILE A 109 -6.95 -10.79 -17.20
CA ILE A 109 -6.16 -10.18 -16.13
C ILE A 109 -5.78 -11.22 -15.07
N GLU A 110 -6.70 -12.12 -14.71
CA GLU A 110 -6.45 -13.24 -13.78
C GLU A 110 -5.36 -14.20 -14.30
N ALA A 111 -5.22 -14.34 -15.61
CA ALA A 111 -4.19 -15.16 -16.24
C ALA A 111 -2.82 -14.48 -16.38
N GLN A 112 -2.65 -13.22 -15.96
CA GLN A 112 -1.35 -12.55 -16.02
C GLN A 112 -0.35 -13.21 -15.05
N PRO A 113 0.93 -13.37 -15.42
CA PRO A 113 1.95 -13.80 -14.47
C PRO A 113 2.07 -12.82 -13.30
N PHE A 114 2.19 -13.35 -12.08
CA PHE A 114 2.32 -12.56 -10.86
C PHE A 114 3.29 -13.21 -9.87
N ASN A 115 3.78 -12.41 -8.92
CA ASN A 115 4.49 -12.91 -7.74
C ASN A 115 3.47 -13.41 -6.72
N PRO A 116 3.47 -14.72 -6.37
CA PRO A 116 2.49 -15.28 -5.45
C PRO A 116 2.59 -14.63 -4.07
N ALA A 117 1.46 -14.51 -3.39
CA ALA A 117 1.43 -14.02 -2.03
C ALA A 117 2.21 -14.97 -1.10
N ARG A 118 2.94 -14.37 -0.17
CA ARG A 118 3.63 -15.13 0.88
C ARG A 118 2.59 -15.86 1.73
N PRO A 119 2.71 -17.19 1.94
CA PRO A 119 1.84 -17.91 2.85
C PRO A 119 1.92 -17.33 4.26
N ARG A 120 0.79 -17.31 4.97
CA ARG A 120 0.71 -16.72 6.33
C ARG A 120 1.75 -17.29 7.30
N ALA A 121 2.05 -18.58 7.20
CA ALA A 121 3.06 -19.25 8.01
C ALA A 121 4.50 -18.76 7.78
N GLN A 122 4.73 -17.99 6.70
CA GLN A 122 6.03 -17.43 6.33
C GLN A 122 6.09 -15.91 6.51
N TRP A 123 4.99 -15.29 6.96
CA TRP A 123 4.92 -13.86 7.23
C TRP A 123 6.06 -13.46 8.18
N LEU A 124 6.72 -12.36 7.82
CA LEU A 124 7.80 -11.76 8.57
C LEU A 124 7.24 -11.19 9.86
N THR A 125 8.01 -11.37 10.92
CA THR A 125 7.76 -10.73 12.20
C THR A 125 8.94 -9.83 12.53
N ALA A 126 8.66 -8.67 13.13
CA ALA A 126 9.72 -7.86 13.70
C ALA A 126 10.38 -8.69 14.80
N PRO A 127 11.72 -8.82 14.76
CA PRO A 127 12.43 -9.61 15.75
C PRO A 127 12.13 -9.06 17.14
N GLU A 128 11.88 -9.96 18.09
CA GLU A 128 11.82 -9.57 19.50
C GLU A 128 13.10 -8.81 19.83
N ALA A 129 12.98 -7.61 20.39
CA ALA A 129 14.18 -6.85 20.66
C ALA A 129 15.00 -7.59 21.73
N PRO A 130 16.33 -7.69 21.56
CA PRO A 130 17.17 -8.21 22.63
C PRO A 130 16.95 -7.34 23.86
N ARG A 131 16.78 -7.97 25.03
CA ARG A 131 16.74 -7.25 26.31
C ARG A 131 17.92 -6.28 26.35
N SER A 132 17.66 -4.99 26.49
CA SER A 132 18.72 -3.98 26.57
C SER A 132 19.44 -4.18 27.90
N ASN A 133 20.67 -4.68 27.88
CA ASN A 133 21.45 -4.99 29.09
C ASN A 133 20.75 -5.93 30.10
N GLY A 134 19.86 -6.81 29.62
CA GLY A 134 19.06 -7.70 30.49
C GLY A 134 17.79 -7.08 31.07
N GLU A 135 17.56 -5.78 30.84
CA GLU A 135 16.33 -5.09 31.25
C GLU A 135 15.19 -5.35 30.26
N ALA A 136 13.96 -5.34 30.77
CA ALA A 136 12.76 -5.39 29.94
C ALA A 136 12.68 -4.12 29.09
N LEU A 137 12.17 -4.24 27.86
CA LEU A 137 11.90 -3.07 27.03
C LEU A 137 10.83 -2.18 27.69
N PRO A 138 10.88 -0.85 27.47
CA PRO A 138 9.91 0.07 28.04
C PRO A 138 8.49 -0.25 27.55
N LEU A 139 7.53 -0.01 28.45
CA LEU A 139 6.12 0.02 28.11
C LEU A 139 5.73 1.44 27.69
N PHE A 140 4.92 1.54 26.64
CA PHE A 140 4.35 2.77 26.12
C PHE A 140 2.85 2.80 26.36
N THR A 141 2.32 3.96 26.71
CA THR A 141 0.91 4.28 26.50
C THR A 141 0.71 4.88 25.10
N LEU A 142 -0.52 4.85 24.59
CA LEU A 142 -0.85 5.55 23.35
C LEU A 142 -0.59 7.06 23.46
N ALA A 143 -0.78 7.65 24.64
CA ALA A 143 -0.48 9.06 24.88
C ALA A 143 1.01 9.38 24.71
N GLN A 144 1.90 8.55 25.26
CA GLN A 144 3.36 8.70 25.08
C GLN A 144 3.74 8.52 23.61
N LEU A 145 3.13 7.54 22.94
CA LEU A 145 3.37 7.33 21.51
C LEU A 145 2.96 8.56 20.69
N ALA A 146 1.81 9.16 20.98
CA ALA A 146 1.28 10.33 20.28
C ALA A 146 2.20 11.57 20.33
N GLU A 147 3.11 11.66 21.31
CA GLU A 147 4.14 12.71 21.37
C GLU A 147 5.09 12.67 20.16
N HIS A 148 5.18 11.53 19.47
CA HIS A 148 5.98 11.33 18.25
C HIS A 148 5.23 11.70 16.96
N LYS A 149 4.00 12.21 17.03
CA LYS A 149 3.16 12.47 15.85
C LYS A 149 3.85 13.35 14.81
N GLY A 150 3.89 12.89 13.56
CA GLY A 150 4.46 13.66 12.44
C GLY A 150 5.99 13.74 12.39
N ARG A 151 6.70 13.03 13.27
CA ARG A 151 8.16 13.12 13.42
C ARG A 151 8.90 11.96 12.73
N LEU A 152 10.19 12.17 12.42
CA LEU A 152 11.14 11.12 12.05
C LEU A 152 12.32 11.10 13.03
N PRO A 153 12.93 9.94 13.35
CA PRO A 153 12.49 8.60 12.94
C PRO A 153 11.08 8.31 13.47
N ALA A 154 10.31 7.54 12.71
CA ALA A 154 8.90 7.32 13.04
C ALA A 154 8.79 6.30 14.17
N TYR A 155 7.94 6.58 15.15
CA TYR A 155 7.58 5.67 16.23
C TYR A 155 6.11 5.35 16.12
N TYR A 156 5.74 4.09 15.92
CA TYR A 156 4.33 3.69 15.81
C TYR A 156 4.14 2.30 16.39
N ALA A 157 2.92 2.00 16.83
CA ALA A 157 2.59 0.66 17.31
C ALA A 157 2.09 -0.19 16.14
N CYS A 158 2.52 -1.44 16.09
CA CYS A 158 1.96 -2.49 15.24
C CYS A 158 1.53 -3.64 16.14
N GLY A 159 0.23 -3.69 16.45
CA GLY A 159 -0.27 -4.53 17.53
C GLY A 159 0.31 -4.08 18.87
N ARG A 160 0.98 -4.99 19.59
CA ARG A 160 1.66 -4.67 20.85
C ARG A 160 3.05 -4.08 20.69
N LYS A 161 3.72 -4.27 19.55
CA LYS A 161 5.11 -3.85 19.38
C LYS A 161 5.16 -2.37 19.03
N VAL A 162 5.98 -1.60 19.74
CA VAL A 162 6.32 -0.23 19.35
C VAL A 162 7.56 -0.29 18.46
N LEU A 163 7.38 0.11 17.21
CA LEU A 163 8.38 0.05 16.16
C LEU A 163 9.00 1.44 15.94
N ARG A 164 10.32 1.47 15.79
CA ARG A 164 11.10 2.63 15.35
C ARG A 164 11.60 2.40 13.94
N ALA A 165 11.10 3.18 12.98
CA ALA A 165 11.55 3.15 11.59
C ALA A 165 12.64 4.20 11.36
N LEU A 166 13.87 3.74 11.11
CA LEU A 166 15.04 4.58 10.82
C LEU A 166 15.16 4.85 9.31
N ALA A 167 14.11 5.39 8.71
CA ALA A 167 14.12 5.78 7.30
C ALA A 167 14.93 7.09 7.13
N PRO A 168 15.95 7.13 6.24
CA PRO A 168 16.76 8.33 6.03
C PRO A 168 15.93 9.49 5.48
N GLY A 169 16.40 10.72 5.70
CA GLY A 169 15.79 11.91 5.10
C GLY A 169 15.81 11.81 3.57
N GLY A 170 14.64 11.99 2.93
CA GLY A 170 14.48 11.83 1.48
C GLY A 170 14.10 10.41 1.04
N HIS A 171 13.91 9.49 1.98
CA HIS A 171 13.37 8.16 1.67
C HIS A 171 11.97 8.28 1.02
N PRO A 172 11.64 7.49 -0.03
CA PRO A 172 10.36 7.60 -0.73
C PRO A 172 9.12 7.48 0.17
N PHE A 173 9.25 6.75 1.29
CA PHE A 173 8.18 6.54 2.26
C PHE A 173 8.24 7.47 3.48
N SER A 174 9.13 8.47 3.52
CA SER A 174 9.26 9.38 4.67
C SER A 174 7.92 10.06 5.02
N SER A 175 7.11 10.42 4.03
CA SER A 175 5.79 11.04 4.27
C SER A 175 4.79 10.07 4.91
N ILE A 176 4.80 8.80 4.49
CA ILE A 176 3.97 7.75 5.08
C ILE A 176 4.44 7.47 6.51
N TYR A 177 5.73 7.34 6.75
CA TYR A 177 6.26 7.13 8.11
C TYR A 177 5.97 8.30 9.06
N LYS A 178 6.03 9.55 8.59
CA LYS A 178 5.57 10.70 9.38
C LYS A 178 4.09 10.59 9.74
N MET A 179 3.26 10.12 8.82
CA MET A 179 1.81 9.93 9.05
C MET A 179 1.53 8.81 10.05
N LEU A 180 2.28 7.69 9.97
CA LEU A 180 2.19 6.58 10.92
C LEU A 180 2.73 6.94 12.31
N SER A 181 3.75 7.80 12.37
CA SER A 181 4.39 8.16 13.63
C SER A 181 3.37 8.72 14.63
N GLY A 182 3.41 8.20 15.85
CA GLY A 182 2.52 8.51 16.95
C GLY A 182 1.17 7.79 16.94
N THR A 183 1.00 6.74 16.14
CA THR A 183 -0.30 6.05 15.98
C THR A 183 -0.21 4.54 16.18
N GLN A 184 -1.37 3.89 16.35
CA GLN A 184 -1.54 2.45 16.12
C GLN A 184 -1.75 2.21 14.62
N SER A 185 -0.73 1.66 13.95
CA SER A 185 -0.67 1.66 12.48
C SER A 185 -1.60 0.65 11.82
N VAL A 186 -2.03 -0.39 12.51
CA VAL A 186 -2.74 -1.54 11.91
C VAL A 186 -4.03 -1.09 11.21
N LEU A 187 -4.86 -0.30 11.88
CA LEU A 187 -6.11 0.21 11.30
C LEU A 187 -5.82 1.05 10.05
N PHE A 188 -4.89 2.00 10.15
CA PHE A 188 -4.50 2.83 9.01
C PHE A 188 -4.00 1.99 7.83
N MET A 189 -3.13 1.01 8.08
CA MET A 189 -2.58 0.14 7.03
C MET A 189 -3.69 -0.69 6.39
N CYS A 190 -4.62 -1.26 7.16
CA CYS A 190 -5.74 -2.03 6.60
C CYS A 190 -6.71 -1.14 5.80
N SER A 191 -6.99 0.08 6.26
CA SER A 191 -7.91 1.01 5.58
C SER A 191 -7.32 1.60 4.30
N VAL A 192 -6.00 1.83 4.26
CA VAL A 192 -5.33 2.45 3.10
C VAL A 192 -4.81 1.40 2.10
N LEU A 193 -4.37 0.24 2.58
CA LEU A 193 -3.75 -0.80 1.78
C LEU A 193 -4.63 -2.06 1.76
N TYR A 194 -5.83 -1.92 1.21
CA TYR A 194 -6.81 -3.01 1.04
C TYR A 194 -6.18 -4.35 0.61
N ASP A 195 -6.42 -5.42 1.34
CA ASP A 195 -5.99 -6.79 0.97
C ASP A 195 -7.20 -7.71 0.96
N PRO A 196 -7.59 -8.26 -0.21
CA PRO A 196 -8.78 -9.10 -0.33
C PRO A 196 -8.67 -10.46 0.39
N SER A 197 -7.48 -10.81 0.90
CA SER A 197 -7.28 -12.03 1.70
C SER A 197 -7.53 -11.85 3.20
N LEU A 198 -7.83 -10.63 3.63
CA LEU A 198 -8.12 -10.30 5.03
C LEU A 198 -9.63 -10.09 5.24
N PRO A 199 -10.15 -10.35 6.44
CA PRO A 199 -11.46 -9.85 6.85
C PRO A 199 -11.57 -8.32 6.65
N PRO A 200 -12.75 -7.79 6.34
CA PRO A 200 -12.94 -6.34 6.21
C PRO A 200 -12.71 -5.63 7.55
N VAL A 201 -12.21 -4.39 7.47
CA VAL A 201 -11.99 -3.50 8.61
C VAL A 201 -12.65 -2.17 8.32
N GLU A 202 -13.83 -1.93 8.90
CA GLU A 202 -14.55 -0.66 8.80
C GLU A 202 -14.17 0.27 9.95
N GLY A 203 -13.77 -0.33 11.07
CA GLY A 203 -13.41 0.41 12.24
C GLY A 203 -12.46 -0.31 13.18
N PRO A 204 -12.25 0.31 14.34
CA PRO A 204 -11.28 -0.13 15.32
C PRO A 204 -11.55 -1.54 15.87
N ASP A 205 -12.83 -1.84 16.08
CA ASP A 205 -13.31 -3.09 16.69
C ASP A 205 -13.19 -4.29 15.73
N ASP A 206 -13.01 -4.05 14.44
CA ASP A 206 -12.83 -5.09 13.41
C ASP A 206 -11.37 -5.57 13.32
N VAL A 207 -10.44 -4.93 14.02
CA VAL A 207 -9.02 -5.31 13.99
C VAL A 207 -8.82 -6.65 14.71
N GLN A 208 -8.43 -7.67 13.93
CA GLN A 208 -8.14 -9.02 14.39
C GLN A 208 -6.63 -9.29 14.38
N GLU A 209 -6.20 -10.37 15.04
CA GLU A 209 -4.78 -10.78 15.08
C GLU A 209 -4.16 -10.96 13.69
N VAL A 210 -4.96 -11.43 12.72
CA VAL A 210 -4.51 -11.59 11.33
C VAL A 210 -4.15 -10.25 10.67
N HIS A 211 -4.83 -9.16 11.04
CA HIS A 211 -4.52 -7.81 10.55
C HIS A 211 -3.20 -7.30 11.14
N VAL A 212 -2.96 -7.58 12.42
CA VAL A 212 -1.71 -7.24 13.10
C VAL A 212 -0.53 -7.98 12.44
N ALA A 213 -0.66 -9.29 12.24
CA ALA A 213 0.38 -10.11 11.63
C ALA A 213 0.67 -9.69 10.18
N TRP A 214 -0.37 -9.37 9.41
CA TRP A 214 -0.22 -8.84 8.05
C TRP A 214 0.46 -7.47 8.01
N ALA A 215 0.06 -6.55 8.91
CA ALA A 215 0.65 -5.22 8.99
C ALA A 215 2.13 -5.28 9.38
N GLU A 216 2.49 -6.22 10.27
CA GLU A 216 3.87 -6.49 10.66
C GLU A 216 4.70 -7.07 9.49
N ASP A 217 4.17 -8.06 8.77
CA ASP A 217 4.80 -8.64 7.56
C ASP A 217 5.09 -7.54 6.53
N LEU A 218 4.09 -6.70 6.25
CA LEU A 218 4.20 -5.60 5.30
C LEU A 218 5.24 -4.56 5.73
N ALA A 219 5.27 -4.19 7.01
CA ALA A 219 6.26 -3.25 7.54
C ALA A 219 7.69 -3.82 7.42
N MET A 220 7.87 -5.10 7.74
CA MET A 220 9.15 -5.81 7.65
C MET A 220 9.61 -6.00 6.20
N GLU A 221 8.70 -6.41 5.31
CA GLU A 221 8.99 -6.52 3.88
C GLU A 221 9.42 -5.16 3.31
N THR A 222 8.72 -4.09 3.68
CA THR A 222 9.04 -2.72 3.26
C THR A 222 10.44 -2.32 3.77
N ALA A 223 10.77 -2.62 5.03
CA ALA A 223 12.09 -2.38 5.60
C ALA A 223 13.21 -3.09 4.85
N LEU A 224 13.03 -4.38 4.54
CA LEU A 224 14.01 -5.16 3.77
C LEU A 224 14.15 -4.67 2.34
N LYS A 225 13.03 -4.37 1.68
CA LYS A 225 13.01 -3.96 0.27
C LYS A 225 13.67 -2.61 0.04
N TYR A 226 13.51 -1.68 0.97
CA TYR A 226 14.04 -0.32 0.85
C TYR A 226 15.25 -0.05 1.74
N ASP A 227 15.84 -1.09 2.30
CA ASP A 227 17.10 -1.06 3.06
C ASP A 227 17.12 0.00 4.18
N PHE A 228 16.07 0.01 5.00
CA PHE A 228 16.05 0.80 6.23
C PHE A 228 15.76 -0.10 7.43
N LYS A 229 16.23 0.34 8.60
CA LYS A 229 16.10 -0.45 9.83
C LYS A 229 14.75 -0.21 10.50
N LEU A 230 14.08 -1.31 10.86
CA LEU A 230 12.89 -1.31 11.71
C LEU A 230 13.25 -2.03 13.02
N GLU A 231 13.05 -1.35 14.15
CA GLU A 231 13.44 -1.86 15.47
C GLU A 231 12.24 -1.91 16.40
N VAL A 232 12.08 -2.99 17.14
CA VAL A 232 11.20 -3.01 18.30
C VAL A 232 11.89 -2.23 19.42
N VAL A 233 11.29 -1.14 19.88
CA VAL A 233 11.84 -0.27 20.93
C VAL A 233 11.06 -0.31 22.23
N GLY A 234 9.94 -1.02 22.25
CA GLY A 234 9.05 -1.12 23.39
C GLY A 234 7.80 -1.92 23.06
N TYR A 235 6.91 -2.00 24.03
CA TYR A 235 5.58 -2.59 23.85
C TYR A 235 4.50 -1.65 24.37
N LEU A 236 3.30 -1.72 23.82
CA LEU A 236 2.16 -1.08 24.45
C LEU A 236 1.84 -1.77 25.78
N ALA A 237 1.48 -0.98 26.79
CA ALA A 237 1.02 -1.48 28.08
C ALA A 237 -0.27 -2.34 27.90
N ASP A 238 -0.51 -3.26 28.82
CA ASP A 238 -1.72 -4.08 28.78
C ASP A 238 -2.97 -3.18 28.85
N GLY A 239 -3.97 -3.45 28.01
CA GLY A 239 -5.16 -2.60 27.88
C GLY A 239 -5.03 -1.42 26.91
N GLU A 240 -3.81 -1.06 26.49
CA GLU A 240 -3.54 -0.03 25.46
C GLU A 240 -3.59 -0.59 24.03
N VAL A 241 -3.83 -1.89 23.86
CA VAL A 241 -4.25 -2.46 22.57
C VAL A 241 -5.71 -2.07 22.34
N ALA A 242 -5.97 -0.77 22.36
CA ALA A 242 -7.23 -0.22 21.96
C ALA A 242 -7.37 -0.49 20.47
N HIS A 243 -8.47 -1.17 20.13
CA HIS A 243 -9.22 -0.93 18.91
C HIS A 243 -9.12 0.58 18.62
N GLY A 244 -8.20 0.95 17.70
CA GLY A 244 -7.66 2.31 17.62
C GLY A 244 -8.70 3.42 17.49
N GLU A 245 -8.68 4.43 18.35
CA GLU A 245 -9.52 5.61 18.18
C GLU A 245 -9.30 6.24 16.79
N GLY A 246 -10.27 6.03 15.89
CA GLY A 246 -10.21 6.33 14.47
C GLY A 246 -10.15 7.83 14.20
N GLY A 247 -8.95 8.40 14.24
CA GLY A 247 -8.64 9.74 13.78
C GLY A 247 -8.53 9.84 12.25
N VAL A 248 -9.58 9.46 11.52
CA VAL A 248 -9.80 9.91 10.13
C VAL A 248 -11.22 10.46 10.05
N ARG A 249 -11.42 11.69 10.51
CA ARG A 249 -12.61 12.44 10.13
C ARG A 249 -12.45 12.83 8.66
N LYS A 250 -13.40 12.33 7.84
CA LYS A 250 -13.56 12.66 6.41
C LYS A 250 -13.64 14.17 6.19
#